data_AF-A0A9D8TXL3-F1
#
_entry.id   AF-A0A9D8TXL3-F1
#
_cell.length_a   1.000
_cell.length_b   1.000
_cell.length_c   1.000
_cell.angle_alpha   90.00
_cell.angle_beta   90.00
_cell.angle_gamma   90.00
#
_symmetry.space_group_name_H-M   'P 1'
#
loop_
_entity.id
_entity.type
_entity.pdbx_description
1 polymer ?
#
loop_
_entity_poly.entity_id
_entity_poly.type
_entity_poly.pdbx_seq_one_letter_code
_entity_poly.pdbx_strand_id
1 'polypeptide(L)'
;EFTYLLPLCINPKITEQIIVQIKLLRAKKTTVSEIIKEIVLKSYNYPAALDFLKKSEKTPDDIAIAGMNRKSPKYDLAYAVLYDALTEVYLKKNKLKISKLVSALKAIKGRPGALWRSLIFSHLGKSQPSSEELNKTPFDDIRGEEDFVETFFTYMHLFKIMANLLDYQDLNKRYLGLSDAFLFNDETIKFTPIFNAFFNTEASLSLDDAFQNCNKLRDEIPLEKINKNLLINTEAILNTFNHIYAKDFSNLHQVYEDLENERNKRFQILIDTKFPNSKLIELLGDLETRDHDETLIEEAGGEADVPTIFEYLVGIAWYRISNYQGNILKYMNLSLNANLMPVTHAAGGGADIVYKYMKTQEYPAHTLLIECTLLKGINQRHSEMEPVSRHLANYLLDKDKNAYCLFIASNLHASVISDFRARKYAPYYRNDEEFVESMKIIPMDIEDLKVILKDKIHYDALYALFEAAFRDPSFAPPKWYKERIQLPLHSPFHIGKLIIHPDF
;
A
#
# COMPACT_ATOMS: atom_id res chain seq x y z
N GLU A 1 17.85 -3.58 -8.00
CA GLU A 1 17.62 -4.18 -9.34
C GLU A 1 16.41 -3.56 -10.03
N PHE A 2 15.21 -3.72 -9.46
CA PHE A 2 13.96 -3.14 -9.97
C PHE A 2 14.06 -1.65 -10.32
N THR A 3 14.58 -0.84 -9.41
CA THR A 3 14.65 0.62 -9.58
C THR A 3 15.60 1.05 -10.71
N TYR A 4 16.80 0.47 -10.76
CA TYR A 4 17.90 1.04 -11.55
C TYR A 4 18.28 0.25 -12.79
N LEU A 5 17.95 -1.04 -12.85
CA LEU A 5 18.44 -1.93 -13.91
C LEU A 5 17.31 -2.41 -14.82
N LEU A 6 16.16 -2.77 -14.25
CA LEU A 6 15.01 -3.23 -15.04
C LEU A 6 14.55 -2.19 -16.08
N PRO A 7 14.48 -0.87 -15.79
CA PRO A 7 14.06 0.13 -16.77
C PRO A 7 15.06 0.32 -17.93
N LEU A 8 16.26 -0.25 -17.82
CA LEU A 8 17.28 -0.19 -18.88
C LEU A 8 17.07 -1.27 -19.96
N CYS A 9 16.15 -2.22 -19.77
CA CYS A 9 15.86 -3.30 -20.71
C CYS A 9 15.03 -2.80 -21.91
N ILE A 10 15.66 -1.99 -22.77
CA ILE A 10 14.97 -1.28 -23.88
C ILE A 10 15.09 -1.98 -25.24
N ASN A 11 15.92 -3.02 -25.34
CA ASN A 11 16.09 -3.84 -26.54
C ASN A 11 16.68 -5.23 -26.15
N PRO A 12 16.71 -6.21 -27.06
CA PRO A 12 17.16 -7.57 -26.74
C PRO A 12 18.60 -7.61 -26.21
N LYS A 13 19.53 -6.94 -26.89
CA LYS A 13 20.95 -6.93 -26.55
C LYS A 13 21.21 -6.35 -25.15
N ILE A 14 20.60 -5.20 -24.83
CA ILE A 14 20.77 -4.58 -23.51
C ILE A 14 20.11 -5.45 -22.44
N THR A 15 18.96 -6.06 -22.73
CA THR A 15 18.26 -6.94 -21.78
C THR A 15 19.11 -8.14 -21.38
N GLU A 16 19.72 -8.83 -22.35
CA GLU A 16 20.66 -9.93 -22.09
C GLU A 16 21.86 -9.47 -21.25
N GLN A 17 22.44 -8.30 -21.59
CA GLN A 17 23.52 -7.72 -20.81
C GLN A 17 23.12 -7.42 -19.37
N ILE A 18 21.94 -6.82 -19.15
CA ILE A 18 21.40 -6.54 -17.82
C ILE A 18 21.23 -7.83 -17.01
N ILE A 19 20.74 -8.91 -17.62
CA ILE A 19 20.59 -10.22 -16.95
C ILE A 19 21.95 -10.71 -16.43
N VAL A 20 23.00 -10.64 -17.24
CA VAL A 20 24.36 -11.03 -16.83
C VAL A 20 24.87 -10.10 -15.71
N GLN A 21 24.67 -8.79 -15.85
CA GLN A 21 25.11 -7.80 -14.87
C GLN A 21 24.39 -7.94 -13.52
N ILE A 22 23.11 -8.30 -13.51
CA ILE A 22 22.36 -8.61 -12.27
C ILE A 22 23.01 -9.79 -11.54
N LYS A 23 23.42 -10.85 -12.26
CA LYS A 23 24.12 -11.99 -11.64
C LYS A 23 25.46 -11.56 -11.02
N LEU A 24 26.22 -10.71 -11.70
CA LEU A 24 27.47 -10.16 -11.18
C LEU A 24 27.25 -9.24 -9.96
N LEU A 25 26.20 -8.41 -9.99
CA LEU A 25 25.82 -7.54 -8.89
C LEU A 25 25.48 -8.35 -7.64
N ARG A 26 24.66 -9.41 -7.78
CA ARG A 26 24.32 -10.33 -6.69
C ARG A 26 25.55 -11.05 -6.12
N ALA A 27 26.53 -11.35 -6.97
CA ALA A 27 27.82 -11.90 -6.58
C ALA A 27 28.80 -10.85 -6.01
N LYS A 28 28.38 -9.59 -5.84
CA LYS A 28 29.20 -8.46 -5.37
C LYS A 28 30.44 -8.19 -6.24
N LYS A 29 30.39 -8.55 -7.53
CA LYS A 29 31.48 -8.35 -8.50
C LYS A 29 31.39 -7.04 -9.26
N THR A 30 30.29 -6.32 -9.14
CA THR A 30 30.08 -4.99 -9.73
C THR A 30 29.10 -4.19 -8.87
N THR A 31 28.90 -2.92 -9.21
CA THR A 31 27.93 -2.02 -8.56
C THR A 31 26.88 -1.53 -9.56
N VAL A 32 25.72 -1.08 -9.06
CA VAL A 32 24.69 -0.44 -9.92
C VAL A 32 25.28 0.72 -10.72
N SER A 33 26.15 1.52 -10.11
CA SER A 33 26.83 2.64 -10.76
C SER A 33 27.72 2.19 -11.91
N GLU A 34 28.46 1.10 -11.76
CA GLU A 34 29.28 0.52 -12.84
C GLU A 34 28.44 0.01 -13.99
N ILE A 35 27.33 -0.67 -13.69
CA ILE A 35 26.41 -1.18 -14.72
C ILE A 35 25.80 -0.03 -15.52
N ILE A 36 25.33 1.03 -14.85
CA ILE A 36 24.77 2.21 -15.53
C ILE A 36 25.83 2.88 -16.42
N LYS A 37 27.07 3.02 -15.92
CA LYS A 37 28.17 3.58 -16.71
C LYS A 37 28.45 2.75 -17.96
N GLU A 38 28.51 1.43 -17.83
CA GLU A 38 28.81 0.52 -18.93
C GLU A 38 27.70 0.51 -19.99
N ILE A 39 26.44 0.52 -19.57
CA ILE A 39 25.30 0.35 -20.47
C ILE A 39 24.82 1.67 -21.05
N VAL A 40 24.63 2.68 -20.20
CA VAL A 40 23.99 3.95 -20.61
C VAL A 40 25.03 4.92 -21.16
N LEU A 41 26.18 5.10 -20.50
CA LEU A 41 27.15 6.10 -20.98
C LEU A 41 27.90 5.67 -22.26
N LYS A 42 27.79 4.40 -22.64
CA LYS A 42 28.27 3.90 -23.94
C LYS A 42 27.20 3.93 -25.04
N SER A 43 25.96 4.30 -24.72
CA SER A 43 24.88 4.38 -25.70
C SER A 43 24.98 5.63 -26.58
N TYR A 44 24.19 5.67 -27.65
CA TYR A 44 24.12 6.81 -28.58
C TYR A 44 23.92 8.15 -27.82
N ASN A 45 24.61 9.21 -28.26
CA ASN A 45 24.71 10.56 -27.70
C ASN A 45 25.77 10.81 -26.61
N TYR A 46 25.97 9.91 -25.64
CA TYR A 46 26.93 10.18 -24.53
C TYR A 46 28.39 10.28 -24.99
N PRO A 47 28.93 9.37 -25.83
CA PRO A 47 30.28 9.49 -26.36
C PRO A 47 30.49 10.77 -27.18
N ALA A 48 29.49 11.17 -27.97
CA ALA A 48 29.56 12.40 -28.77
C ALA A 48 29.53 13.66 -27.90
N ALA A 49 28.70 13.68 -26.85
CA ALA A 49 28.65 14.78 -25.90
C ALA A 49 29.95 14.89 -25.07
N LEU A 50 30.57 13.77 -24.72
CA LEU A 50 31.87 13.75 -24.08
C LEU A 50 32.97 14.28 -25.01
N ASP A 51 33.00 13.82 -26.26
CA ASP A 51 33.97 14.30 -27.27
C ASP A 51 33.82 15.82 -27.52
N PHE A 52 32.57 16.31 -27.61
CA PHE A 52 32.28 17.74 -27.66
C PHE A 52 32.87 18.49 -26.46
N LEU A 53 32.60 18.02 -25.23
CA LEU A 53 33.10 18.67 -24.02
C LEU A 53 34.64 18.62 -23.93
N LYS A 54 35.26 17.52 -24.35
CA LYS A 54 36.73 17.39 -24.43
C LYS A 54 37.36 18.41 -25.38
N LYS A 55 36.67 18.78 -26.47
CA LYS A 55 37.16 19.72 -27.50
C LYS A 55 36.76 21.18 -27.27
N SER A 56 35.76 21.45 -26.44
CA SER A 56 35.26 22.81 -26.20
C SER A 56 36.17 23.63 -25.28
N GLU A 57 35.82 24.90 -25.06
CA GLU A 57 36.49 25.79 -24.10
C GLU A 57 35.97 25.62 -22.66
N LYS A 58 35.02 24.70 -22.43
CA LYS A 58 34.37 24.42 -21.14
C LYS A 58 33.70 25.67 -20.58
N THR A 59 33.15 26.50 -21.45
CA THR A 59 32.31 27.63 -21.03
C THR A 59 31.06 27.13 -20.29
N PRO A 60 30.36 27.99 -19.52
CA PRO A 60 29.11 27.61 -18.89
C PRO A 60 28.08 27.03 -19.85
N ASP A 61 28.04 27.55 -21.08
CA ASP A 61 27.15 27.05 -22.14
C ASP A 61 27.61 25.69 -22.66
N ASP A 62 28.92 25.44 -22.84
CA ASP A 62 29.43 24.13 -23.24
C ASP A 62 29.08 23.04 -22.24
N ILE A 63 29.25 23.33 -20.94
CA ILE A 63 28.93 22.38 -19.86
C ILE A 63 27.42 22.12 -19.80
N ALA A 64 26.61 23.17 -19.95
CA ALA A 64 25.16 23.06 -20.00
C ALA A 64 24.67 22.23 -21.21
N ILE A 65 25.30 22.39 -22.37
CA ILE A 65 25.01 21.61 -23.59
C ILE A 65 25.40 20.14 -23.38
N ALA A 66 26.62 19.89 -22.88
CA ALA A 66 27.09 18.54 -22.56
C ALA A 66 26.26 17.85 -21.46
N GLY A 67 25.55 18.65 -20.65
CA GLY A 67 24.56 18.20 -19.68
C GLY A 67 23.34 17.49 -20.30
N MET A 68 22.99 17.79 -21.56
CA MET A 68 21.88 17.14 -22.27
C MET A 68 20.53 17.19 -21.53
N ASN A 69 20.22 18.33 -20.90
CA ASN A 69 18.92 18.50 -20.25
C ASN A 69 17.76 18.46 -21.27
N ARG A 70 16.72 17.65 -20.99
CA ARG A 70 15.58 17.47 -21.91
C ARG A 70 14.74 18.73 -22.14
N LYS A 71 14.66 19.63 -21.14
CA LYS A 71 13.83 20.85 -21.25
C LYS A 71 14.61 22.03 -21.82
N SER A 72 15.78 22.32 -21.24
CA SER A 72 16.66 23.40 -21.68
C SER A 72 18.04 23.23 -21.07
N PRO A 73 19.13 23.50 -21.81
CA PRO A 73 20.49 23.53 -21.26
C PRO A 73 20.62 24.45 -20.03
N LYS A 74 19.82 25.52 -19.94
CA LYS A 74 19.85 26.47 -18.82
C LYS A 74 19.67 25.83 -17.44
N TYR A 75 18.97 24.69 -17.36
CA TYR A 75 18.78 23.97 -16.10
C TYR A 75 20.04 23.29 -15.59
N ASP A 76 21.06 23.13 -16.45
CA ASP A 76 22.33 22.51 -16.12
C ASP A 76 23.44 23.55 -15.85
N LEU A 77 23.16 24.85 -15.89
CA LEU A 77 24.17 25.92 -15.62
C LEU A 77 24.83 25.80 -14.24
N ALA A 78 24.13 25.23 -13.25
CA ALA A 78 24.72 24.97 -11.94
C ALA A 78 25.89 23.96 -11.99
N TYR A 79 25.93 23.10 -13.01
CA TYR A 79 27.04 22.18 -13.23
C TYR A 79 28.31 22.89 -13.70
N ALA A 80 28.21 24.04 -14.37
CA ALA A 80 29.39 24.84 -14.71
C ALA A 80 30.09 25.37 -13.45
N VAL A 81 29.32 25.88 -12.50
CA VAL A 81 29.85 26.33 -11.20
C VAL A 81 30.48 25.17 -10.42
N LEU A 82 29.89 23.97 -10.50
CA LEU A 82 30.46 22.77 -9.89
C LEU A 82 31.74 22.31 -10.59
N TYR A 83 31.79 22.36 -11.92
CA TYR A 83 32.98 22.03 -12.71
C TYR A 83 34.18 22.90 -12.31
N ASP A 84 33.98 24.22 -12.22
CA ASP A 84 35.02 25.16 -11.80
C ASP A 84 35.50 24.89 -10.37
N ALA A 85 34.58 24.63 -9.45
CA ALA A 85 34.92 24.37 -8.06
C ALA A 85 35.67 23.04 -7.89
N LEU A 86 35.29 22.00 -8.63
CA LEU A 86 36.01 20.72 -8.65
C LEU A 86 37.39 20.88 -9.31
N THR A 87 37.51 21.69 -10.37
CA THR A 87 38.79 21.99 -11.03
C THR A 87 39.77 22.63 -10.06
N GLU A 88 39.33 23.63 -9.30
CA GLU A 88 40.17 24.29 -8.28
C GLU A 88 40.63 23.29 -7.20
N VAL A 89 39.72 22.49 -6.65
CA VAL A 89 40.04 21.61 -5.52
C VAL A 89 40.86 20.39 -5.95
N TYR A 90 40.49 19.73 -7.04
CA TYR A 90 41.08 18.44 -7.44
C TYR A 90 42.17 18.54 -8.51
N LEU A 91 42.03 19.43 -9.50
CA LEU A 91 43.02 19.56 -10.57
C LEU A 91 44.15 20.52 -10.16
N LYS A 92 43.80 21.70 -9.61
CA LYS A 92 44.76 22.70 -9.12
C LYS A 92 45.20 22.46 -7.66
N LYS A 93 44.64 21.45 -6.99
CA LYS A 93 44.93 21.09 -5.59
C LYS A 93 44.75 22.26 -4.60
N ASN A 94 43.83 23.18 -4.88
CA ASN A 94 43.59 24.39 -4.10
C ASN A 94 42.55 24.15 -2.97
N LYS A 95 43.03 23.65 -1.83
CA LYS A 95 42.17 23.33 -0.67
C LYS A 95 41.44 24.55 -0.08
N LEU A 96 41.90 25.78 -0.33
CA LEU A 96 41.21 27.00 0.12
C LEU A 96 39.85 27.21 -0.57
N LYS A 97 39.57 26.47 -1.65
CA LYS A 97 38.30 26.55 -2.41
C LYS A 97 37.25 25.53 -1.99
N ILE A 98 37.51 24.72 -0.96
CA ILE A 98 36.55 23.73 -0.44
C ILE A 98 35.19 24.38 -0.08
N SER A 99 35.21 25.59 0.50
CA SER A 99 33.97 26.33 0.81
C SER A 99 33.15 26.66 -0.43
N LYS A 100 33.81 27.03 -1.55
CA LYS A 100 33.15 27.24 -2.84
C LYS A 100 32.60 25.94 -3.42
N LEU A 101 33.34 24.83 -3.29
CA LEU A 101 32.87 23.51 -3.71
C LEU A 101 31.60 23.11 -2.97
N VAL A 102 31.52 23.34 -1.66
CA VAL A 102 30.29 23.09 -0.88
C VAL A 102 29.13 23.94 -1.36
N SER A 103 29.34 25.22 -1.65
CA SER A 103 28.30 26.09 -2.22
C SER A 103 27.83 25.59 -3.60
N ALA A 104 28.76 25.16 -4.46
CA ALA A 104 28.43 24.61 -5.78
C ALA A 104 27.64 23.30 -5.67
N LEU A 105 28.03 22.39 -4.77
CA LEU A 105 27.31 21.14 -4.49
C LEU A 105 25.91 21.37 -3.93
N LYS A 106 25.71 22.43 -3.13
CA LYS A 106 24.38 22.83 -2.61
C LYS A 106 23.50 23.45 -3.70
N ALA A 107 24.10 24.08 -4.72
CA ALA A 107 23.36 24.64 -5.85
C ALA A 107 22.72 23.56 -6.73
N ILE A 108 23.29 22.35 -6.77
CA ILE A 108 22.65 21.19 -7.40
C ILE A 108 21.48 20.73 -6.52
N LYS A 109 20.26 20.91 -7.04
CA LYS A 109 19.01 20.62 -6.33
C LYS A 109 18.63 19.14 -6.43
N GLY A 110 17.76 18.71 -5.51
CA GLY A 110 17.14 17.38 -5.52
C GLY A 110 18.11 16.22 -5.31
N ARG A 111 17.71 15.05 -5.81
CA ARG A 111 18.46 13.79 -5.71
C ARG A 111 19.88 13.87 -6.33
N PRO A 112 20.11 14.46 -7.53
CA PRO A 112 21.46 14.57 -8.07
C PRO A 112 22.41 15.29 -7.12
N GLY A 113 21.95 16.36 -6.48
CA GLY A 113 22.73 17.10 -5.51
C GLY A 113 23.08 16.27 -4.26
N ALA A 114 22.14 15.46 -3.78
CA ALA A 114 22.39 14.58 -2.64
C ALA A 114 23.46 13.53 -2.96
N LEU A 115 23.40 12.94 -4.17
CA LEU A 115 24.41 11.98 -4.65
C LEU A 115 25.78 12.63 -4.80
N TRP A 116 25.86 13.83 -5.37
CA TRP A 116 27.09 14.61 -5.45
C TRP A 116 27.71 14.90 -4.08
N ARG A 117 26.89 15.35 -3.12
CA ARG A 117 27.35 15.61 -1.75
C ARG A 117 27.86 14.33 -1.07
N SER A 118 27.15 13.21 -1.24
CA SER A 118 27.55 11.90 -0.69
C SER A 118 28.81 11.33 -1.36
N LEU A 119 29.05 11.64 -2.64
CA LEU A 119 30.30 11.24 -3.30
C LEU A 119 31.48 11.98 -2.70
N ILE A 120 31.37 13.31 -2.58
CA ILE A 120 32.50 14.17 -2.21
C ILE A 120 32.75 14.19 -0.70
N PHE A 121 31.72 14.09 0.15
CA PHE A 121 31.83 14.22 1.61
C PHE A 121 31.20 13.06 2.38
N SER A 122 31.80 12.68 3.50
CA SER A 122 31.28 11.67 4.43
C SER A 122 30.08 12.20 5.22
N HIS A 123 30.19 13.43 5.72
CA HIS A 123 29.12 14.15 6.43
C HIS A 123 29.18 15.64 6.08
N LEU A 124 28.07 16.21 5.58
CA LEU A 124 27.96 17.63 5.26
C LEU A 124 27.09 18.33 6.32
N GLY A 125 27.62 18.40 7.55
CA GLY A 125 26.85 18.66 8.76
C GLY A 125 26.83 20.10 9.30
N LYS A 126 27.94 20.86 9.32
CA LYS A 126 27.96 22.21 9.96
C LYS A 126 28.94 23.21 9.31
N SER A 127 28.81 24.46 9.79
CA SER A 127 29.16 25.80 9.31
C SER A 127 30.50 26.06 8.59
N GLN A 128 31.50 25.16 8.66
CA GLN A 128 32.73 25.26 7.88
C GLN A 128 33.28 23.86 7.56
N PRO A 129 33.18 23.40 6.31
CA PRO A 129 33.65 22.08 5.90
C PRO A 129 35.18 22.05 5.84
N SER A 130 35.79 21.05 6.47
CA SER A 130 37.25 20.87 6.49
C SER A 130 37.72 19.92 5.38
N SER A 131 39.01 19.92 5.06
CA SER A 131 39.57 18.96 4.11
C SER A 131 39.55 17.51 4.60
N GLU A 132 39.33 17.29 5.90
CA GLU A 132 39.27 15.96 6.51
C GLU A 132 37.91 15.28 6.27
N GLU A 133 36.89 16.06 5.87
CA GLU A 133 35.55 15.55 5.57
C GLU A 133 35.40 15.06 4.12
N LEU A 134 36.44 15.24 3.28
CA LEU A 134 36.45 14.78 1.89
C LEU A 134 36.61 13.25 1.85
N ASN A 135 35.72 12.59 1.11
CA ASN A 135 35.87 11.18 0.78
C ASN A 135 37.02 10.98 -0.19
N LYS A 136 37.56 9.76 -0.23
CA LYS A 136 38.36 9.33 -1.39
C LYS A 136 37.43 9.15 -2.59
N THR A 137 37.68 9.88 -3.66
CA THR A 137 36.86 9.90 -4.87
C THR A 137 37.69 9.62 -6.12
N PRO A 138 37.06 9.31 -7.26
CA PRO A 138 37.79 9.23 -8.52
C PRO A 138 38.48 10.53 -8.95
N PHE A 139 38.10 11.67 -8.36
CA PHE A 139 38.77 12.94 -8.65
C PHE A 139 40.16 13.07 -8.01
N ASP A 140 40.49 12.22 -7.02
CA ASP A 140 41.79 12.23 -6.36
C ASP A 140 42.91 11.65 -7.25
N ASP A 141 42.57 10.68 -8.10
CA ASP A 141 43.50 9.90 -8.94
C ASP A 141 43.68 10.47 -10.37
N ILE A 142 43.13 11.65 -10.65
CA ILE A 142 43.19 12.34 -11.95
C ILE A 142 44.62 12.76 -12.29
N ARG A 143 45.09 12.47 -13.52
CA ARG A 143 46.45 12.78 -13.99
C ARG A 143 46.55 14.01 -14.88
N GLY A 144 45.42 14.54 -15.36
CA GLY A 144 45.37 15.70 -16.24
C GLY A 144 43.95 16.20 -16.51
N GLU A 145 43.85 17.23 -17.34
CA GLU A 145 42.56 17.86 -17.68
C GLU A 145 41.61 16.90 -18.40
N GLU A 146 42.12 16.07 -19.30
CA GLU A 146 41.28 15.13 -20.04
C GLU A 146 40.62 14.09 -19.12
N ASP A 147 41.40 13.48 -18.21
CA ASP A 147 40.89 12.56 -17.18
C ASP A 147 39.85 13.24 -16.29
N PHE A 148 40.05 14.53 -15.99
CA PHE A 148 39.10 15.31 -15.19
C PHE A 148 37.78 15.53 -15.92
N VAL A 149 37.82 15.95 -17.19
CA VAL A 149 36.63 16.16 -18.02
C VAL A 149 35.82 14.86 -18.11
N GLU A 150 36.49 13.73 -18.35
CA GLU A 150 35.84 12.43 -18.44
C GLU A 150 35.22 11.99 -17.11
N THR A 151 35.92 12.19 -16.00
CA THR A 151 35.41 11.87 -14.65
C THR A 151 34.21 12.73 -14.30
N PHE A 152 34.29 14.05 -14.54
CA PHE A 152 33.19 14.98 -14.31
C PHE A 152 31.96 14.61 -15.12
N PHE A 153 32.13 14.40 -16.43
CA PHE A 153 31.03 14.05 -17.33
C PHE A 153 30.35 12.75 -16.89
N THR A 154 31.15 11.75 -16.53
CA THR A 154 30.66 10.45 -16.04
C THR A 154 29.76 10.60 -14.81
N TYR A 155 30.21 11.33 -13.79
CA TYR A 155 29.44 11.49 -12.55
C TYR A 155 28.26 12.44 -12.68
N MET A 156 28.37 13.48 -13.51
CA MET A 156 27.24 14.37 -13.84
C MET A 156 26.09 13.55 -14.42
N HIS A 157 26.37 12.72 -15.42
CA HIS A 157 25.33 11.93 -16.07
C HIS A 157 24.86 10.76 -15.22
N LEU A 158 25.77 10.04 -14.54
CA LEU A 158 25.40 8.95 -13.63
C LEU A 158 24.36 9.40 -12.60
N PHE A 159 24.58 10.54 -11.92
CA PHE A 159 23.66 11.01 -10.89
C PHE A 159 22.34 11.53 -11.45
N LYS A 160 22.33 12.12 -12.65
CA LYS A 160 21.10 12.48 -13.35
C LYS A 160 20.29 11.24 -13.73
N ILE A 161 20.94 10.21 -14.27
CA ILE A 161 20.30 8.93 -14.63
C ILE A 161 19.74 8.24 -13.39
N MET A 162 20.52 8.14 -12.31
CA MET A 162 20.06 7.53 -11.06
C MET A 162 18.87 8.29 -10.46
N ALA A 163 18.89 9.62 -10.45
CA ALA A 163 17.76 10.41 -9.99
C ALA A 163 16.50 10.12 -10.83
N ASN A 164 16.64 10.15 -12.16
CA ASN A 164 15.51 9.89 -13.07
C ASN A 164 14.93 8.49 -12.88
N LEU A 165 15.77 7.45 -12.84
CA LEU A 165 15.34 6.05 -12.63
C LEU A 165 14.60 5.88 -11.30
N LEU A 166 15.02 6.61 -10.27
CA LEU A 166 14.40 6.57 -8.96
C LEU A 166 13.06 7.30 -8.93
N ASP A 167 12.91 8.41 -9.65
CA ASP A 167 11.63 9.11 -9.81
C ASP A 167 10.60 8.22 -10.52
N TYR A 168 11.02 7.39 -11.47
CA TYR A 168 10.16 6.39 -12.12
C TYR A 168 9.80 5.18 -11.24
N GLN A 169 10.46 5.00 -10.08
CA GLN A 169 10.23 3.82 -9.24
C GLN A 169 8.79 3.71 -8.78
N ASP A 170 8.24 4.79 -8.22
CA ASP A 170 6.87 4.83 -7.68
C ASP A 170 5.84 4.61 -8.80
N LEU A 171 6.01 5.28 -9.95
CA LEU A 171 5.15 5.09 -11.11
C LEU A 171 5.17 3.62 -11.57
N ASN A 172 6.35 3.03 -11.71
CA ASN A 172 6.49 1.62 -12.11
C ASN A 172 5.84 0.68 -11.09
N LYS A 173 5.99 0.94 -9.79
CA LYS A 173 5.31 0.16 -8.73
C LYS A 173 3.80 0.22 -8.88
N ARG A 174 3.23 1.41 -9.09
CA ARG A 174 1.78 1.59 -9.26
C ARG A 174 1.25 0.86 -10.48
N TYR A 175 1.85 1.08 -11.66
CA TYR A 175 1.38 0.45 -12.90
C TYR A 175 1.50 -1.07 -12.88
N LEU A 176 2.59 -1.62 -12.32
CA LEU A 176 2.73 -3.07 -12.15
C LEU A 176 1.80 -3.60 -11.06
N GLY A 177 1.54 -2.82 -10.00
CA GLY A 177 0.59 -3.16 -8.94
C GLY A 177 -0.83 -3.33 -9.45
N LEU A 178 -1.26 -2.52 -10.43
CA LEU A 178 -2.58 -2.64 -11.07
C LEU A 178 -2.81 -3.97 -11.80
N SER A 179 -1.76 -4.73 -12.11
CA SER A 179 -1.89 -6.01 -12.81
C SER A 179 -2.22 -7.19 -11.90
N ASP A 180 -2.12 -7.03 -10.58
CA ASP A 180 -2.16 -8.12 -9.59
C ASP A 180 -1.14 -9.26 -9.84
N ALA A 181 -0.20 -9.06 -10.77
CA ALA A 181 0.82 -10.03 -11.10
C ALA A 181 2.05 -9.93 -10.20
N PHE A 182 2.23 -8.81 -9.48
CA PHE A 182 3.43 -8.52 -8.70
C PHE A 182 3.12 -8.30 -7.22
N LEU A 183 3.94 -8.90 -6.36
CA LEU A 183 3.99 -8.62 -4.93
C LEU A 183 5.17 -7.69 -4.67
N PHE A 184 4.88 -6.54 -4.08
CA PHE A 184 5.87 -5.60 -3.57
C PHE A 184 5.99 -5.78 -2.06
N ASN A 185 7.08 -6.39 -1.62
CA ASN A 185 7.48 -6.40 -0.22
C ASN A 185 8.64 -5.40 -0.06
N ASP A 186 8.84 -4.83 1.14
CA ASP A 186 9.74 -3.70 1.39
C ASP A 186 11.05 -3.69 0.57
N GLU A 187 11.75 -4.83 0.53
CA GLU A 187 13.02 -4.97 -0.19
C GLU A 187 12.97 -5.81 -1.48
N THR A 188 11.84 -6.46 -1.78
CA THR A 188 11.75 -7.43 -2.89
C THR A 188 10.51 -7.25 -3.75
N ILE A 189 10.69 -7.34 -5.06
CA ILE A 189 9.60 -7.55 -6.02
C ILE A 189 9.61 -9.00 -6.49
N LYS A 190 8.45 -9.64 -6.54
CA LYS A 190 8.28 -11.00 -7.09
C LYS A 190 6.94 -11.12 -7.79
N PHE A 191 6.80 -12.09 -8.69
CA PHE A 191 5.47 -12.46 -9.19
C PHE A 191 4.59 -12.99 -8.05
N THR A 192 3.27 -12.82 -8.17
CA THR A 192 2.33 -13.61 -7.37
C THR A 192 2.49 -15.10 -7.73
N PRO A 193 2.15 -16.03 -6.82
CA PRO A 193 2.46 -17.44 -7.02
C PRO A 193 1.91 -18.04 -8.32
N ILE A 194 0.72 -17.62 -8.75
CA ILE A 194 0.12 -18.05 -10.02
C ILE A 194 0.89 -17.50 -11.22
N PHE A 195 1.23 -16.21 -11.22
CA PHE A 195 2.00 -15.60 -12.31
C PHE A 195 3.44 -16.15 -12.36
N ASN A 196 4.03 -16.48 -11.21
CA ASN A 196 5.30 -17.16 -11.16
C ASN A 196 5.20 -18.54 -11.83
N ALA A 197 4.17 -19.33 -11.53
CA ALA A 197 3.94 -20.61 -12.21
C ALA A 197 3.70 -20.40 -13.71
N PHE A 198 2.86 -19.44 -14.11
CA PHE A 198 2.57 -19.12 -15.50
C PHE A 198 3.83 -18.78 -16.31
N PHE A 199 4.66 -17.85 -15.84
CA PHE A 199 5.91 -17.48 -16.53
C PHE A 199 7.03 -18.52 -16.39
N ASN A 200 6.84 -19.61 -15.64
CA ASN A 200 7.69 -20.80 -15.69
C ASN A 200 7.18 -21.88 -16.66
N THR A 201 6.12 -21.58 -17.43
CA THR A 201 5.69 -22.39 -18.60
C THR A 201 6.28 -21.84 -19.90
N GLU A 202 5.74 -22.26 -21.05
CA GLU A 202 6.06 -21.70 -22.38
C GLU A 202 5.87 -20.18 -22.45
N ALA A 203 5.05 -19.58 -21.58
CA ALA A 203 4.87 -18.13 -21.51
C ALA A 203 6.16 -17.34 -21.31
N SER A 204 7.21 -17.95 -20.75
CA SER A 204 8.57 -17.34 -20.68
C SER A 204 9.12 -16.94 -22.04
N LEU A 205 8.75 -17.66 -23.11
CA LEU A 205 9.16 -17.39 -24.49
C LEU A 205 8.48 -16.14 -25.07
N SER A 206 7.56 -15.49 -24.34
CA SER A 206 6.97 -14.23 -24.78
C SER A 206 8.01 -13.09 -24.86
N LEU A 207 9.15 -13.23 -24.20
CA LEU A 207 10.25 -12.27 -24.25
C LEU A 207 10.88 -12.19 -25.66
N ASP A 208 10.84 -13.27 -26.43
CA ASP A 208 11.44 -13.36 -27.77
C ASP A 208 10.81 -12.38 -28.76
N ASP A 209 9.53 -12.04 -28.55
CA ASP A 209 8.77 -11.11 -29.38
C ASP A 209 8.63 -9.71 -28.75
N ALA A 210 9.13 -9.49 -27.52
CA ALA A 210 8.86 -8.27 -26.74
C ALA A 210 9.42 -6.97 -27.36
N PHE A 211 10.42 -7.08 -28.24
CA PHE A 211 11.07 -5.95 -28.91
C PHE A 211 10.77 -5.89 -30.41
N GLN A 212 9.77 -6.64 -30.88
CA GLN A 212 9.34 -6.60 -32.27
C GLN A 212 8.25 -5.54 -32.48
N ASN A 213 8.16 -4.99 -33.68
CA ASN A 213 7.13 -4.02 -34.01
C ASN A 213 5.76 -4.70 -34.07
N CYS A 214 4.79 -4.22 -33.28
CA CYS A 214 3.42 -4.71 -33.28
C CYS A 214 2.46 -3.58 -33.65
N ASN A 215 1.81 -3.71 -34.81
CA ASN A 215 0.82 -2.75 -35.30
C ASN A 215 -0.57 -2.92 -34.68
N LYS A 216 -0.74 -3.86 -33.75
CA LYS A 216 -2.04 -4.21 -33.15
C LYS A 216 -2.26 -3.65 -31.74
N LEU A 217 -1.40 -2.74 -31.28
CA LEU A 217 -1.45 -2.20 -29.91
C LEU A 217 -2.80 -1.53 -29.57
N ARG A 218 -3.49 -0.98 -30.58
CA ARG A 218 -4.79 -0.30 -30.42
C ARG A 218 -5.99 -1.19 -30.72
N ASP A 219 -5.75 -2.41 -31.17
CA ASP A 219 -6.80 -3.32 -31.60
C ASP A 219 -7.22 -4.19 -30.42
N GLU A 220 -8.52 -4.38 -30.23
CA GLU A 220 -9.04 -5.40 -29.32
C GLU A 220 -8.86 -6.77 -29.99
N ILE A 221 -7.82 -7.50 -29.58
CA ILE A 221 -7.46 -8.80 -30.16
C ILE A 221 -7.30 -9.88 -29.09
N PRO A 222 -7.56 -11.15 -29.43
CA PRO A 222 -7.25 -12.28 -28.56
C PRO A 222 -5.75 -12.37 -28.23
N LEU A 223 -5.42 -12.88 -27.05
CA LEU A 223 -4.06 -12.94 -26.50
C LEU A 223 -3.10 -13.73 -27.40
N GLU A 224 -3.58 -14.82 -28.02
CA GLU A 224 -2.81 -15.64 -28.95
C GLU A 224 -2.44 -14.92 -30.26
N LYS A 225 -3.12 -13.81 -30.60
CA LYS A 225 -2.77 -12.94 -31.73
C LYS A 225 -1.68 -11.93 -31.39
N ILE A 226 -1.41 -11.73 -30.09
CA ILE A 226 -0.28 -10.97 -29.56
C ILE A 226 0.94 -11.89 -29.50
N ASN A 227 0.82 -13.00 -28.78
CA ASN A 227 1.85 -14.04 -28.71
C ASN A 227 1.20 -15.39 -28.35
N LYS A 228 1.46 -16.42 -29.16
CA LYS A 228 0.92 -17.77 -28.95
C LYS A 228 1.31 -18.38 -27.60
N ASN A 229 2.48 -18.00 -27.07
CA ASN A 229 3.01 -18.51 -25.81
C ASN A 229 2.27 -17.95 -24.59
N LEU A 230 1.49 -16.87 -24.76
CA LEU A 230 0.68 -16.30 -23.69
C LEU A 230 -0.67 -17.01 -23.50
N LEU A 231 -0.99 -18.01 -24.33
CA LEU A 231 -2.22 -18.79 -24.19
C LEU A 231 -2.24 -19.50 -22.84
N ILE A 232 -3.34 -19.32 -22.10
CA ILE A 232 -3.48 -19.89 -20.75
C ILE A 232 -3.71 -21.40 -20.85
N ASN A 233 -2.72 -22.18 -20.43
CA ASN A 233 -2.86 -23.63 -20.23
C ASN A 233 -2.96 -23.93 -18.73
N THR A 234 -4.20 -24.15 -18.26
CA THR A 234 -4.51 -24.41 -16.85
C THR A 234 -3.77 -25.63 -16.28
N GLU A 235 -3.63 -26.71 -17.05
CA GLU A 235 -2.93 -27.92 -16.62
C GLU A 235 -1.43 -27.69 -16.47
N ALA A 236 -0.81 -27.00 -17.44
CA ALA A 236 0.60 -26.65 -17.36
C ALA A 236 0.89 -25.73 -16.15
N ILE A 237 0.04 -24.71 -15.93
CA ILE A 237 0.16 -23.80 -14.79
C ILE A 237 0.04 -24.58 -13.47
N LEU A 238 -0.97 -25.45 -13.33
CA LEU A 238 -1.18 -26.25 -12.13
C LEU A 238 0.00 -27.18 -11.84
N ASN A 239 0.47 -27.93 -12.84
CA ASN A 239 1.61 -28.83 -12.70
C ASN A 239 2.88 -28.06 -12.30
N THR A 240 3.09 -26.89 -12.91
CA THR A 240 4.25 -26.02 -12.60
C THR A 240 4.14 -25.46 -11.19
N PHE A 241 2.94 -25.03 -10.78
CA PHE A 241 2.67 -24.55 -9.43
C PHE A 241 2.95 -25.64 -8.39
N ASN A 242 2.38 -26.83 -8.57
CA ASN A 242 2.59 -27.98 -7.69
C ASN A 242 4.08 -28.32 -7.54
N HIS A 243 4.83 -28.27 -8.65
CA HIS A 243 6.27 -28.50 -8.64
C HIS A 243 7.05 -27.40 -7.89
N ILE A 244 6.81 -26.11 -8.20
CA ILE A 244 7.54 -24.98 -7.59
C ILE A 244 7.26 -24.89 -6.08
N TYR A 245 6.02 -25.12 -5.66
CA TYR A 245 5.58 -24.91 -4.28
C TYR A 245 5.46 -26.21 -3.47
N ALA A 246 5.84 -27.36 -4.05
CA ALA A 246 5.72 -28.68 -3.44
C ALA A 246 4.30 -28.97 -2.91
N LYS A 247 3.30 -28.81 -3.79
CA LYS A 247 1.87 -29.05 -3.54
C LYS A 247 1.33 -30.18 -4.42
N ASP A 248 0.13 -30.66 -4.13
CA ASP A 248 -0.56 -31.70 -4.90
C ASP A 248 -2.03 -31.33 -5.13
N PHE A 249 -2.24 -30.16 -5.76
CA PHE A 249 -3.58 -29.68 -6.09
C PHE A 249 -4.08 -30.28 -7.39
N SER A 250 -5.37 -30.63 -7.44
CA SER A 250 -6.01 -31.23 -8.61
C SER A 250 -6.60 -30.20 -9.58
N ASN A 251 -6.74 -28.93 -9.17
CA ASN A 251 -7.26 -27.84 -9.99
C ASN A 251 -6.81 -26.47 -9.45
N LEU A 252 -6.97 -25.42 -10.26
CA LEU A 252 -6.62 -24.05 -9.84
C LEU A 252 -7.52 -23.51 -8.73
N HIS A 253 -8.73 -24.03 -8.53
CA HIS A 253 -9.59 -23.57 -7.43
C HIS A 253 -8.93 -23.84 -6.07
N GLN A 254 -8.35 -25.03 -5.89
CA GLN A 254 -7.57 -25.37 -4.69
C GLN A 254 -6.34 -24.47 -4.53
N VAL A 255 -5.69 -24.08 -5.64
CA VAL A 255 -4.59 -23.10 -5.60
C VAL A 255 -5.08 -21.75 -5.06
N TYR A 256 -6.20 -21.23 -5.59
CA TYR A 256 -6.78 -19.97 -5.11
C TYR A 256 -7.19 -20.05 -3.63
N GLU A 257 -7.79 -21.17 -3.21
CA GLU A 257 -8.13 -21.40 -1.80
C GLU A 257 -6.90 -21.43 -0.89
N ASP A 258 -5.82 -22.11 -1.29
CA ASP A 258 -4.56 -22.16 -0.52
C ASP A 258 -3.93 -20.76 -0.39
N LEU A 259 -3.90 -19.98 -1.48
CA LEU A 259 -3.39 -18.62 -1.49
C LEU A 259 -4.24 -17.68 -0.63
N GLU A 260 -5.56 -17.82 -0.68
CA GLU A 260 -6.48 -17.07 0.16
C GLU A 260 -6.32 -17.43 1.64
N ASN A 261 -6.15 -18.71 1.95
CA ASN A 261 -5.85 -19.19 3.30
C ASN A 261 -4.51 -18.68 3.81
N GLU A 262 -3.46 -18.66 2.98
CA GLU A 262 -2.17 -18.07 3.34
C GLU A 262 -2.30 -16.56 3.59
N ARG A 263 -3.06 -15.85 2.75
CA ARG A 263 -3.32 -14.42 2.92
C ARG A 263 -4.07 -14.15 4.23
N ASN A 264 -5.10 -14.93 4.56
CA ASN A 264 -5.83 -14.82 5.82
C ASN A 264 -4.93 -15.13 7.04
N LYS A 265 -4.06 -16.14 6.96
CA LYS A 265 -3.06 -16.45 8.01
C LYS A 265 -2.07 -15.30 8.21
N ARG A 266 -1.54 -14.73 7.12
CA ARG A 266 -0.67 -13.55 7.18
C ARG A 266 -1.40 -12.36 7.82
N PHE A 267 -2.68 -12.18 7.50
CA PHE A 267 -3.49 -11.12 8.11
C PHE A 267 -3.69 -11.33 9.61
N GLN A 268 -3.99 -12.56 10.03
CA GLN A 268 -4.09 -12.91 11.44
C GLN A 268 -2.77 -12.64 12.19
N ILE A 269 -1.63 -13.05 11.63
CA ILE A 269 -0.31 -12.76 12.20
C ILE A 269 -0.10 -11.26 12.33
N LEU A 270 -0.38 -10.49 11.27
CA LEU A 270 -0.28 -9.02 11.30
C LEU A 270 -1.13 -8.42 12.43
N ILE A 271 -2.38 -8.86 12.56
CA ILE A 271 -3.28 -8.42 13.63
C ILE A 271 -2.72 -8.79 15.00
N ASP A 272 -2.18 -10.00 15.18
CA ASP A 272 -1.60 -10.43 16.46
C ASP A 272 -0.32 -9.69 16.83
N THR A 273 0.52 -9.37 15.86
CA THR A 273 1.81 -8.71 16.11
C THR A 273 1.70 -7.20 16.18
N LYS A 274 0.95 -6.58 15.26
CA LYS A 274 0.88 -5.12 15.10
C LYS A 274 -0.32 -4.51 15.80
N PHE A 275 -1.42 -5.26 15.88
CA PHE A 275 -2.68 -4.78 16.46
C PHE A 275 -3.19 -5.71 17.59
N PRO A 276 -2.38 -6.03 18.61
CA PRO A 276 -2.88 -6.72 19.79
C PRO A 276 -3.99 -5.89 20.46
N ASN A 277 -4.87 -6.52 21.24
CA ASN A 277 -6.02 -5.82 21.85
C ASN A 277 -5.62 -4.53 22.58
N SER A 278 -4.47 -4.50 23.27
CA SER A 278 -3.97 -3.29 23.93
C SER A 278 -3.71 -2.13 22.96
N LYS A 279 -3.11 -2.42 21.79
CA LYS A 279 -2.85 -1.41 20.75
C LYS A 279 -4.13 -1.01 20.02
N LEU A 280 -5.05 -1.94 19.78
CA LEU A 280 -6.38 -1.61 19.24
C LEU A 280 -7.13 -0.64 20.15
N ILE A 281 -7.12 -0.89 21.47
CA ILE A 281 -7.77 -0.03 22.47
C ILE A 281 -7.14 1.37 22.49
N GLU A 282 -5.80 1.45 22.39
CA GLU A 282 -5.06 2.72 22.28
C GLU A 282 -5.49 3.50 21.03
N LEU A 283 -5.40 2.87 19.85
CA LEU A 283 -5.72 3.51 18.57
C LEU A 283 -7.19 3.92 18.46
N LEU A 284 -8.11 3.12 19.02
CA LEU A 284 -9.53 3.47 19.13
C LEU A 284 -9.74 4.71 20.01
N GLY A 285 -8.96 4.86 21.09
CA GLY A 285 -8.98 6.07 21.92
C GLY A 285 -8.47 7.31 21.19
N ASP A 286 -7.42 7.18 20.37
CA ASP A 286 -6.91 8.29 19.54
C ASP A 286 -7.94 8.75 18.49
N LEU A 287 -8.76 7.84 17.96
CA LEU A 287 -9.86 8.19 17.04
C LEU A 287 -10.97 9.00 17.70
N GLU A 288 -11.19 8.84 19.01
CA GLU A 288 -12.22 9.58 19.75
C GLU A 288 -11.82 11.05 19.95
N THR A 289 -10.54 11.30 20.25
CA THR A 289 -9.99 12.65 20.54
C THR A 289 -9.54 13.38 19.28
N ARG A 290 -9.03 12.66 18.27
CA ARG A 290 -8.43 13.21 17.03
C ARG A 290 -7.15 14.01 17.26
N ASP A 291 -6.49 13.81 18.40
CA ASP A 291 -5.26 14.54 18.77
C ASP A 291 -3.99 13.98 18.10
N HIS A 292 -4.03 12.72 17.63
CA HIS A 292 -2.86 11.98 17.11
C HIS A 292 -3.05 11.41 15.70
N ASP A 293 -3.79 12.13 14.83
CA ASP A 293 -4.12 11.67 13.47
C ASP A 293 -2.88 11.31 12.64
N GLU A 294 -1.78 12.06 12.72
CA GLU A 294 -0.53 11.77 11.98
C GLU A 294 0.07 10.42 12.37
N THR A 295 0.14 10.15 13.68
CA THR A 295 0.65 8.88 14.22
C THR A 295 -0.28 7.72 13.84
N LEU A 296 -1.59 7.94 13.88
CA LEU A 296 -2.58 6.95 13.48
C LEU A 296 -2.46 6.59 11.98
N ILE A 297 -2.24 7.58 11.12
CA ILE A 297 -1.98 7.38 9.69
C ILE A 297 -0.70 6.59 9.47
N GLU A 298 0.39 6.92 10.17
CA GLU A 298 1.67 6.21 10.05
C GLU A 298 1.55 4.74 10.51
N GLU A 299 0.93 4.50 11.66
CA GLU A 299 0.66 3.15 12.18
C GLU A 299 -0.22 2.35 11.22
N ALA A 300 -1.16 3.01 10.53
CA ALA A 300 -2.02 2.42 9.52
C ALA A 300 -1.39 2.34 8.10
N GLY A 301 -0.09 2.63 7.94
CA GLY A 301 0.64 2.43 6.69
C GLY A 301 0.71 3.65 5.77
N GLY A 302 0.19 4.80 6.20
CA GLY A 302 0.43 6.10 5.58
C GLY A 302 -0.43 6.46 4.37
N GLU A 303 -1.26 5.52 3.87
CA GLU A 303 -2.02 5.70 2.62
C GLU A 303 -3.48 6.09 2.83
N ALA A 304 -4.10 5.64 3.93
CA ALA A 304 -5.53 5.82 4.22
C ALA A 304 -5.84 7.09 5.00
N ASP A 305 -7.07 7.60 4.82
CA ASP A 305 -7.61 8.65 5.68
C ASP A 305 -8.15 8.10 7.01
N VAL A 306 -8.38 8.99 7.98
CA VAL A 306 -8.79 8.60 9.33
C VAL A 306 -10.12 7.82 9.38
N PRO A 307 -11.18 8.18 8.64
CA PRO A 307 -12.38 7.34 8.51
C PRO A 307 -12.07 5.93 7.99
N THR A 308 -11.22 5.81 6.96
CA THR A 308 -10.81 4.50 6.43
C THR A 308 -10.04 3.66 7.43
N ILE A 309 -9.21 4.31 8.22
CA ILE A 309 -8.49 3.65 9.30
C ILE A 309 -9.48 3.17 10.37
N PHE A 310 -10.52 3.94 10.71
CA PHE A 310 -11.51 3.52 11.68
C PHE A 310 -12.25 2.25 11.26
N GLU A 311 -12.75 2.20 10.03
CA GLU A 311 -13.42 1.00 9.49
C GLU A 311 -12.48 -0.21 9.46
N TYR A 312 -11.22 -0.01 9.08
CA TYR A 312 -10.21 -1.06 9.13
C TYR A 312 -9.98 -1.58 10.56
N LEU A 313 -9.83 -0.69 11.55
CA LEU A 313 -9.63 -1.05 12.95
C LEU A 313 -10.85 -1.79 13.52
N VAL A 314 -12.06 -1.37 13.16
CA VAL A 314 -13.30 -2.09 13.52
C VAL A 314 -13.33 -3.47 12.86
N GLY A 315 -12.98 -3.58 11.58
CA GLY A 315 -12.93 -4.86 10.86
C GLY A 315 -11.98 -5.87 11.50
N ILE A 316 -10.77 -5.46 11.86
CA ILE A 316 -9.80 -6.34 12.53
C ILE A 316 -10.20 -6.66 13.98
N ALA A 317 -10.81 -5.70 14.70
CA ALA A 317 -11.39 -5.95 16.01
C ALA A 317 -12.51 -6.99 15.92
N TRP A 318 -13.41 -6.86 14.94
CA TRP A 318 -14.52 -7.78 14.75
C TRP A 318 -14.06 -9.18 14.31
N TYR A 319 -13.02 -9.27 13.50
CA TYR A 319 -12.42 -10.55 13.13
C TYR A 319 -11.89 -11.31 14.37
N ARG A 320 -11.26 -10.59 15.32
CA ARG A 320 -10.87 -11.14 16.62
C ARG A 320 -12.07 -11.58 17.46
N ILE A 321 -13.09 -10.72 17.59
CA ILE A 321 -14.33 -11.00 18.33
C ILE A 321 -15.02 -12.28 17.81
N SER A 322 -14.90 -12.50 16.51
CA SER A 322 -15.42 -13.67 15.79
C SER A 322 -14.53 -14.91 15.90
N ASN A 323 -13.49 -14.92 16.74
CA ASN A 323 -12.50 -16.00 16.83
C ASN A 323 -11.82 -16.33 15.49
N TYR A 324 -11.54 -15.30 14.69
CA TYR A 324 -10.99 -15.43 13.35
C TYR A 324 -11.82 -16.32 12.42
N GLN A 325 -13.13 -16.46 12.67
CA GLN A 325 -14.04 -17.19 11.82
C GLN A 325 -14.58 -16.30 10.70
N GLY A 326 -14.69 -16.86 9.49
CA GLY A 326 -15.15 -16.13 8.32
C GLY A 326 -14.01 -15.45 7.56
N ASN A 327 -14.36 -14.83 6.43
CA ASN A 327 -13.40 -14.29 5.49
C ASN A 327 -13.35 -12.76 5.56
N ILE A 328 -12.68 -12.22 6.58
CA ILE A 328 -12.63 -10.78 6.83
C ILE A 328 -12.14 -9.98 5.60
N LEU A 329 -11.21 -10.53 4.82
CA LEU A 329 -10.66 -9.88 3.63
C LEU A 329 -11.70 -9.71 2.51
N LYS A 330 -12.76 -10.53 2.50
CA LYS A 330 -13.93 -10.36 1.62
C LYS A 330 -15.07 -9.59 2.28
N TYR A 331 -15.05 -9.43 3.60
CA TYR A 331 -16.14 -8.84 4.37
C TYR A 331 -15.97 -7.34 4.56
N MET A 332 -14.73 -6.83 4.65
CA MET A 332 -14.47 -5.39 4.68
C MET A 332 -14.66 -4.77 3.29
N ASN A 333 -15.40 -3.68 3.21
CA ASN A 333 -15.66 -2.93 1.98
C ASN A 333 -14.61 -1.81 1.77
N LEU A 334 -13.33 -2.16 1.94
CA LEU A 334 -12.19 -1.27 1.74
C LEU A 334 -11.05 -2.00 1.03
N SER A 335 -10.17 -1.23 0.40
CA SER A 335 -8.98 -1.76 -0.28
C SER A 335 -7.79 -1.83 0.67
N LEU A 336 -7.01 -2.91 0.53
CA LEU A 336 -5.79 -3.14 1.28
C LEU A 336 -4.59 -3.20 0.32
N ASN A 337 -3.45 -2.63 0.72
CA ASN A 337 -2.20 -2.79 -0.02
C ASN A 337 -1.60 -4.21 0.18
N ALA A 338 -0.46 -4.48 -0.44
CA ALA A 338 0.23 -5.77 -0.36
C ALA A 338 0.67 -6.16 1.07
N ASN A 339 0.82 -5.16 1.95
CA ASN A 339 1.12 -5.32 3.37
C ASN A 339 -0.14 -5.50 4.23
N LEU A 340 -1.32 -5.61 3.60
CA LEU A 340 -2.62 -5.76 4.24
C LEU A 340 -3.03 -4.55 5.10
N MET A 341 -2.50 -3.38 4.78
CA MET A 341 -2.83 -2.10 5.42
C MET A 341 -3.91 -1.36 4.59
N PRO A 342 -4.79 -0.57 5.21
CA PRO A 342 -5.85 0.14 4.51
C PRO A 342 -5.31 1.19 3.53
N VAL A 343 -6.03 1.37 2.41
CA VAL A 343 -5.70 2.37 1.38
C VAL A 343 -6.88 3.32 1.18
N THR A 344 -8.01 2.81 0.67
CA THR A 344 -9.24 3.61 0.50
C THR A 344 -10.48 2.73 0.62
N HIS A 345 -11.59 3.36 0.96
CA HIS A 345 -12.93 2.78 0.86
C HIS A 345 -13.31 2.34 -0.54
N ALA A 346 -14.14 1.31 -0.60
CA ALA A 346 -14.73 0.88 -1.85
C ALA A 346 -15.76 1.90 -2.35
N ALA A 347 -15.77 2.16 -3.66
CA ALA A 347 -16.80 2.96 -4.29
C ALA A 347 -18.10 2.15 -4.38
N GLY A 348 -18.94 2.18 -3.33
CA GLY A 348 -20.23 1.51 -3.33
C GLY A 348 -21.03 1.83 -2.07
N GLY A 349 -22.27 2.33 -2.23
CA GLY A 349 -23.16 2.71 -1.14
C GLY A 349 -23.82 1.53 -0.42
N GLY A 350 -22.99 0.58 0.04
CA GLY A 350 -23.36 -0.50 0.96
C GLY A 350 -22.66 -0.30 2.31
N ALA A 351 -22.85 -1.24 3.23
CA ALA A 351 -22.23 -1.18 4.55
C ALA A 351 -20.70 -1.32 4.50
N ASP A 352 -20.02 -0.71 5.48
CA ASP A 352 -18.57 -0.73 5.60
C ASP A 352 -18.02 -2.16 5.76
N ILE A 353 -18.71 -3.01 6.54
CA ILE A 353 -18.35 -4.42 6.71
C ILE A 353 -19.61 -5.29 6.62
N VAL A 354 -19.52 -6.39 5.89
CA VAL A 354 -20.61 -7.37 5.73
C VAL A 354 -20.14 -8.74 6.21
N TYR A 355 -20.35 -9.02 7.50
CA TYR A 355 -19.85 -10.21 8.16
C TYR A 355 -20.85 -11.37 8.09
N LYS A 356 -20.46 -12.50 7.48
CA LYS A 356 -21.34 -13.66 7.33
C LYS A 356 -21.02 -14.74 8.36
N TYR A 357 -22.03 -15.16 9.11
CA TYR A 357 -21.95 -16.23 10.10
C TYR A 357 -22.70 -17.48 9.65
N MET A 358 -22.04 -18.62 9.80
CA MET A 358 -22.67 -19.93 9.63
C MET A 358 -23.46 -20.29 10.90
N LYS A 359 -24.45 -21.17 10.75
CA LYS A 359 -25.24 -21.65 11.90
C LYS A 359 -24.34 -22.37 12.92
N THR A 360 -24.49 -22.04 14.19
CA THR A 360 -23.89 -22.74 15.33
C THR A 360 -24.99 -23.21 16.31
N GLN A 361 -24.60 -23.66 17.52
CA GLN A 361 -25.57 -23.97 18.58
C GLN A 361 -26.10 -22.69 19.24
N GLU A 362 -25.29 -21.64 19.24
CA GLU A 362 -25.54 -20.36 19.90
C GLU A 362 -26.37 -19.40 19.04
N TYR A 363 -26.22 -19.48 17.71
CA TYR A 363 -26.95 -18.60 16.78
C TYR A 363 -27.26 -19.26 15.42
N PRO A 364 -28.35 -18.85 14.74
CA PRO A 364 -28.66 -19.27 13.37
C PRO A 364 -27.65 -18.70 12.35
N ALA A 365 -27.68 -19.18 11.11
CA ALA A 365 -26.95 -18.54 10.03
C ALA A 365 -27.56 -17.15 9.74
N HIS A 366 -26.72 -16.12 9.66
CA HIS A 366 -27.14 -14.73 9.45
C HIS A 366 -25.98 -13.85 8.98
N THR A 367 -26.30 -12.63 8.58
CA THR A 367 -25.33 -11.60 8.21
C THR A 367 -25.37 -10.42 9.18
N LEU A 368 -24.22 -9.97 9.65
CA LEU A 368 -24.05 -8.74 10.42
C LEU A 368 -23.45 -7.66 9.51
N LEU A 369 -24.20 -6.59 9.26
CA LEU A 369 -23.68 -5.37 8.67
C LEU A 369 -23.06 -4.54 9.80
N ILE A 370 -21.87 -4.00 9.60
CA ILE A 370 -21.24 -3.07 10.54
C ILE A 370 -21.03 -1.75 9.79
N GLU A 371 -21.52 -0.67 10.41
CA GLU A 371 -21.45 0.70 9.91
C GLU A 371 -20.69 1.53 10.95
N CYS A 372 -19.71 2.30 10.52
CA CYS A 372 -18.75 3.00 11.36
C CYS A 372 -18.83 4.50 11.11
N THR A 373 -18.89 5.31 12.17
CA THR A 373 -18.80 6.77 12.00
C THR A 373 -18.00 7.48 13.08
N LEU A 374 -17.19 8.45 12.64
CA LEU A 374 -16.55 9.43 13.52
C LEU A 374 -17.36 10.73 13.63
N LEU A 375 -18.49 10.85 12.92
CA LEU A 375 -19.36 12.02 13.00
C LEU A 375 -20.04 12.10 14.37
N LYS A 376 -20.26 13.33 14.85
CA LYS A 376 -20.89 13.62 16.14
C LYS A 376 -22.10 14.55 15.96
N GLY A 377 -23.05 14.48 16.89
CA GLY A 377 -24.18 15.42 16.97
C GLY A 377 -25.10 15.44 15.75
N ILE A 378 -25.43 16.63 15.25
CA ILE A 378 -26.36 16.81 14.12
C ILE A 378 -25.85 16.18 12.82
N ASN A 379 -24.53 16.24 12.58
CA ASN A 379 -23.94 15.69 11.36
C ASN A 379 -24.08 14.17 11.32
N GLN A 380 -23.89 13.50 12.46
CA GLN A 380 -24.16 12.07 12.58
C GLN A 380 -25.62 11.76 12.24
N ARG A 381 -26.56 12.53 12.78
CA ARG A 381 -27.99 12.35 12.49
C ARG A 381 -28.30 12.44 11.00
N HIS A 382 -27.76 13.47 10.34
CA HIS A 382 -28.02 13.75 8.92
C HIS A 382 -27.38 12.73 7.99
N SER A 383 -26.17 12.28 8.32
CA SER A 383 -25.40 11.40 7.44
C SER A 383 -25.64 9.92 7.67
N GLU A 384 -26.11 9.50 8.84
CA GLU A 384 -26.11 8.06 9.20
C GLU A 384 -27.50 7.43 9.29
N MET A 385 -28.53 8.18 9.71
CA MET A 385 -29.86 7.60 9.94
C MET A 385 -30.46 6.97 8.67
N GLU A 386 -30.43 7.70 7.55
CA GLU A 386 -30.95 7.22 6.28
C GLU A 386 -30.04 6.16 5.66
N PRO A 387 -28.71 6.38 5.50
CA PRO A 387 -27.88 5.41 4.80
C PRO A 387 -27.80 4.06 5.52
N VAL A 388 -27.61 4.05 6.83
CA VAL A 388 -27.55 2.80 7.62
C VAL A 388 -28.85 2.01 7.51
N SER A 389 -30.00 2.70 7.64
CA SER A 389 -31.31 2.07 7.49
C SER A 389 -31.53 1.54 6.06
N ARG A 390 -31.13 2.32 5.05
CA ARG A 390 -31.23 1.95 3.62
C ARG A 390 -30.36 0.75 3.29
N HIS A 391 -29.11 0.72 3.77
CA HIS A 391 -28.18 -0.37 3.53
C HIS A 391 -28.73 -1.68 4.11
N LEU A 392 -29.23 -1.66 5.36
CA LEU A 392 -29.84 -2.83 5.98
C LEU A 392 -31.13 -3.26 5.26
N ALA A 393 -32.03 -2.33 4.94
CA ALA A 393 -33.27 -2.64 4.23
C ALA A 393 -33.00 -3.29 2.86
N ASN A 394 -32.09 -2.72 2.07
CA ASN A 394 -31.68 -3.29 0.79
C ASN A 394 -31.08 -4.68 0.97
N TYR A 395 -30.23 -4.89 1.98
CA TYR A 395 -29.62 -6.19 2.23
C TYR A 395 -30.65 -7.25 2.64
N LEU A 396 -31.61 -6.89 3.49
CA LEU A 396 -32.73 -7.75 3.91
C LEU A 396 -33.60 -8.18 2.72
N LEU A 397 -33.87 -7.26 1.79
CA LEU A 397 -34.67 -7.52 0.59
C LEU A 397 -33.91 -8.37 -0.44
N ASP A 398 -32.65 -8.04 -0.69
CA ASP A 398 -31.92 -8.58 -1.85
C ASP A 398 -31.07 -9.82 -1.53
N LYS A 399 -30.65 -10.01 -0.27
CA LYS A 399 -29.58 -10.94 0.08
C LYS A 399 -29.93 -11.89 1.22
N ASP A 400 -30.26 -11.36 2.40
CA ASP A 400 -30.42 -12.18 3.62
C ASP A 400 -31.45 -11.57 4.57
N LYS A 401 -32.61 -12.23 4.70
CA LYS A 401 -33.71 -11.81 5.57
C LYS A 401 -33.38 -11.89 7.07
N ASN A 402 -32.29 -12.57 7.44
CA ASN A 402 -31.82 -12.66 8.82
C ASN A 402 -30.74 -11.62 9.13
N ALA A 403 -30.43 -10.72 8.19
CA ALA A 403 -29.42 -9.72 8.40
C ALA A 403 -29.80 -8.71 9.50
N TYR A 404 -28.81 -8.21 10.22
CA TYR A 404 -28.99 -7.08 11.13
C TYR A 404 -27.78 -6.16 11.10
N CYS A 405 -27.95 -4.93 11.59
CA CYS A 405 -26.90 -3.92 11.58
C CYS A 405 -26.38 -3.65 12.99
N LEU A 406 -25.07 -3.49 13.08
CA LEU A 406 -24.36 -2.91 14.20
C LEU A 406 -23.81 -1.55 13.78
N PHE A 407 -24.15 -0.51 14.52
CA PHE A 407 -23.67 0.84 14.24
C PHE A 407 -22.68 1.25 15.33
N ILE A 408 -21.42 1.47 14.95
CA ILE A 408 -20.33 1.80 15.86
C ILE A 408 -19.91 3.26 15.64
N ALA A 409 -19.94 4.06 16.69
CA ALA A 409 -19.62 5.47 16.60
C ALA A 409 -18.70 5.98 17.72
N SER A 410 -17.96 7.05 17.45
CA SER A 410 -17.21 7.76 18.51
C SER A 410 -18.12 8.40 19.58
N ASN A 411 -19.38 8.65 19.24
CA ASN A 411 -20.40 9.11 20.17
C ASN A 411 -21.78 8.72 19.63
N LEU A 412 -22.71 8.32 20.50
CA LEU A 412 -24.08 8.04 20.10
C LEU A 412 -25.01 9.19 20.45
N HIS A 413 -25.48 9.92 19.44
CA HIS A 413 -26.51 10.93 19.63
C HIS A 413 -27.86 10.29 19.98
N ALA A 414 -28.59 10.85 20.96
CA ALA A 414 -29.85 10.28 21.44
C ALA A 414 -30.90 10.08 20.33
N SER A 415 -30.96 10.99 19.34
CA SER A 415 -31.85 10.84 18.18
C SER A 415 -31.48 9.68 17.27
N VAL A 416 -30.19 9.34 17.16
CA VAL A 416 -29.73 8.19 16.36
C VAL A 416 -30.14 6.89 17.05
N ILE A 417 -29.92 6.78 18.37
CA ILE A 417 -30.42 5.66 19.17
C ILE A 417 -31.95 5.53 19.03
N SER A 418 -32.66 6.66 19.07
CA SER A 418 -34.11 6.69 18.93
C SER A 418 -34.59 6.23 17.56
N ASP A 419 -33.96 6.68 16.47
CA ASP A 419 -34.34 6.26 15.11
C ASP A 419 -34.11 4.77 14.91
N PHE A 420 -32.89 4.29 15.22
CA PHE A 420 -32.52 2.89 15.08
C PHE A 420 -33.40 1.97 15.91
N ARG A 421 -33.73 2.36 17.15
CA ARG A 421 -34.69 1.61 17.97
C ARG A 421 -36.11 1.64 17.39
N ALA A 422 -36.54 2.76 16.81
CA ALA A 422 -37.85 2.87 16.17
C ALA A 422 -37.97 1.97 14.93
N ARG A 423 -36.88 1.68 14.22
CA ARG A 423 -36.89 0.76 13.05
C ARG A 423 -37.33 -0.66 13.36
N LYS A 424 -37.30 -1.08 14.63
CA LYS A 424 -37.94 -2.34 15.06
C LYS A 424 -39.46 -2.35 14.79
N TYR A 425 -40.11 -1.20 14.87
CA TYR A 425 -41.57 -1.05 14.82
C TYR A 425 -42.06 -0.27 13.60
N ALA A 426 -41.16 0.28 12.80
CA ALA A 426 -41.47 1.12 11.66
C ALA A 426 -41.06 0.43 10.35
N PRO A 427 -42.03 0.06 9.49
CA PRO A 427 -41.71 -0.46 8.17
C PRO A 427 -40.86 0.53 7.37
N TYR A 428 -39.87 0.02 6.64
CA TYR A 428 -39.03 0.82 5.74
C TYR A 428 -39.32 0.41 4.30
N TYR A 429 -39.76 1.38 3.50
CA TYR A 429 -40.05 1.20 2.08
C TYR A 429 -38.84 1.60 1.25
N ARG A 430 -38.37 0.67 0.40
CA ARG A 430 -37.38 0.96 -0.64
C ARG A 430 -38.04 1.70 -1.81
N ASN A 431 -39.28 1.34 -2.11
CA ASN A 431 -40.17 1.94 -3.11
C ASN A 431 -41.62 1.61 -2.71
N ASP A 432 -42.60 1.94 -3.56
CA ASP A 432 -44.03 1.77 -3.25
C ASP A 432 -44.48 0.29 -3.11
N GLU A 433 -43.65 -0.68 -3.51
CA GLU A 433 -43.99 -2.12 -3.52
C GLU A 433 -43.14 -2.95 -2.55
N GLU A 434 -41.88 -2.57 -2.36
CA GLU A 434 -40.90 -3.35 -1.61
C GLU A 434 -40.56 -2.68 -0.28
N PHE A 435 -40.77 -3.41 0.81
CA PHE A 435 -40.51 -2.92 2.16
C PHE A 435 -40.05 -4.03 3.11
N VAL A 436 -39.43 -3.62 4.20
CA VAL A 436 -39.11 -4.47 5.35
C VAL A 436 -39.96 -4.03 6.54
N GLU A 437 -40.59 -4.98 7.22
CA GLU A 437 -41.52 -4.69 8.34
C GLU A 437 -40.80 -4.24 9.61
N SER A 438 -39.62 -4.78 9.85
CA SER A 438 -38.85 -4.58 11.08
C SER A 438 -37.37 -4.67 10.76
N MET A 439 -36.56 -3.82 11.38
CA MET A 439 -35.10 -3.86 11.25
C MET A 439 -34.44 -3.87 12.62
N LYS A 440 -33.48 -4.80 12.80
CA LYS A 440 -32.61 -4.86 13.97
C LYS A 440 -31.36 -4.01 13.70
N ILE A 441 -31.30 -2.84 14.34
CA ILE A 441 -30.13 -1.96 14.32
C ILE A 441 -29.67 -1.75 15.77
N ILE A 442 -28.45 -2.18 16.08
CA ILE A 442 -27.86 -2.13 17.41
C ILE A 442 -26.78 -1.05 17.43
N PRO A 443 -26.98 0.07 18.16
CA PRO A 443 -25.94 1.08 18.33
C PRO A 443 -24.96 0.68 19.44
N MET A 444 -23.68 0.99 19.26
CA MET A 444 -22.62 0.93 20.27
C MET A 444 -21.64 2.08 20.06
N ASP A 445 -20.99 2.51 21.13
CA ASP A 445 -19.88 3.48 21.03
C ASP A 445 -18.51 2.80 21.05
N ILE A 446 -17.45 3.59 20.82
CA ILE A 446 -16.06 3.09 20.85
C ILE A 446 -15.68 2.55 22.24
N GLU A 447 -16.23 3.10 23.32
CA GLU A 447 -15.97 2.60 24.67
C GLU A 447 -16.54 1.19 24.86
N ASP A 448 -17.75 0.90 24.37
CA ASP A 448 -18.29 -0.46 24.35
C ASP A 448 -17.36 -1.44 23.61
N LEU A 449 -16.84 -1.05 22.44
CA LEU A 449 -15.89 -1.87 21.68
C LEU A 449 -14.58 -2.09 22.43
N LYS A 450 -14.07 -1.07 23.14
CA LYS A 450 -12.88 -1.20 23.98
C LYS A 450 -13.11 -2.16 25.14
N VAL A 451 -14.29 -2.16 25.77
CA VAL A 451 -14.65 -3.15 26.79
C VAL A 451 -14.67 -4.56 26.20
N ILE A 452 -15.29 -4.76 25.04
CA ILE A 452 -15.31 -6.04 24.33
C ILE A 452 -13.90 -6.58 24.09
N LEU A 453 -12.98 -5.74 23.60
CA LEU A 453 -11.60 -6.12 23.36
C LEU A 453 -10.82 -6.38 24.65
N LYS A 454 -11.03 -5.57 25.69
CA LYS A 454 -10.35 -5.68 26.98
C LYS A 454 -10.73 -6.99 27.69
N ASP A 455 -12.03 -7.28 27.72
CA ASP A 455 -12.59 -8.44 28.42
C ASP A 455 -12.67 -9.68 27.52
N LYS A 456 -12.24 -9.56 26.25
CA LYS A 456 -12.20 -10.62 25.24
C LYS A 456 -13.56 -11.29 25.05
N ILE A 457 -14.61 -10.49 24.94
CA ILE A 457 -15.97 -10.96 24.72
C ILE A 457 -16.08 -11.49 23.28
N HIS A 458 -16.57 -12.72 23.12
CA HIS A 458 -16.74 -13.36 21.83
C HIS A 458 -18.13 -13.11 21.22
N TYR A 459 -18.22 -13.29 19.90
CA TYR A 459 -19.42 -12.96 19.14
C TYR A 459 -20.68 -13.72 19.57
N ASP A 460 -20.56 -14.96 20.03
CA ASP A 460 -21.67 -15.76 20.57
C ASP A 460 -22.38 -15.06 21.75
N ALA A 461 -21.61 -14.55 22.72
CA ALA A 461 -22.14 -13.80 23.84
C ALA A 461 -22.77 -12.47 23.40
N LEU A 462 -22.15 -11.78 22.44
CA LEU A 462 -22.67 -10.54 21.88
C LEU A 462 -23.97 -10.77 21.10
N TYR A 463 -24.07 -11.84 20.32
CA TYR A 463 -25.28 -12.19 19.60
C TYR A 463 -26.45 -12.40 20.57
N ALA A 464 -26.25 -13.16 21.64
CA ALA A 464 -27.26 -13.36 22.68
C ALA A 464 -27.69 -12.04 23.32
N LEU A 465 -26.74 -11.18 23.68
CA LEU A 465 -27.01 -9.84 24.22
C LEU A 465 -27.84 -9.00 23.24
N PHE A 466 -27.44 -8.96 21.97
CA PHE A 466 -28.11 -8.16 20.94
C PHE A 466 -29.50 -8.68 20.61
N GLU A 467 -29.71 -10.00 20.63
CA GLU A 467 -31.03 -10.62 20.52
C GLU A 467 -31.93 -10.23 21.68
N ALA A 468 -31.44 -10.32 22.93
CA ALA A 468 -32.20 -9.94 24.11
C ALA A 468 -32.56 -8.44 24.07
N ALA A 469 -31.59 -7.57 23.76
CA ALA A 469 -31.81 -6.14 23.60
C ALA A 469 -32.83 -5.83 22.48
N PHE A 470 -32.75 -6.54 21.34
CA PHE A 470 -33.71 -6.36 20.27
C PHE A 470 -35.12 -6.78 20.71
N ARG A 471 -35.29 -7.92 21.38
CA ARG A 471 -36.58 -8.47 21.80
C ARG A 471 -37.28 -7.68 22.91
N ASP A 472 -36.52 -7.03 23.79
CA ASP A 472 -37.07 -6.20 24.87
C ASP A 472 -38.22 -5.30 24.35
N PRO A 473 -39.38 -5.21 25.03
CA PRO A 473 -40.53 -4.45 24.54
C PRO A 473 -40.48 -2.96 24.92
N SER A 474 -39.54 -2.53 25.77
CA SER A 474 -39.47 -1.15 26.25
C SER A 474 -39.10 -0.18 25.12
N PHE A 475 -39.78 0.96 25.12
CA PHE A 475 -39.56 2.04 24.18
C PHE A 475 -39.13 3.30 24.94
N ALA A 476 -37.89 3.29 25.42
CA ALA A 476 -37.23 4.45 26.00
C ALA A 476 -35.79 4.49 25.48
N PRO A 477 -35.54 4.91 24.21
CA PRO A 477 -34.35 4.47 23.47
C PRO A 477 -32.99 4.74 24.14
N PRO A 478 -32.69 5.93 24.70
CA PRO A 478 -31.44 6.14 25.41
C PRO A 478 -31.31 5.28 26.68
N LYS A 479 -32.42 5.08 27.39
CA LYS A 479 -32.48 4.22 28.58
C LYS A 479 -32.35 2.74 28.21
N TRP A 480 -32.99 2.31 27.12
CA TRP A 480 -32.90 0.97 26.56
C TRP A 480 -31.47 0.62 26.18
N TYR A 481 -30.78 1.48 25.44
CA TYR A 481 -29.36 1.29 25.12
C TYR A 481 -28.53 1.12 26.39
N LYS A 482 -28.70 2.04 27.35
CA LYS A 482 -27.97 2.00 28.62
C LYS A 482 -28.22 0.71 29.40
N GLU A 483 -29.48 0.29 29.55
CA GLU A 483 -29.86 -0.84 30.40
C GLU A 483 -29.70 -2.20 29.74
N ARG A 484 -29.82 -2.29 28.41
CA ARG A 484 -29.85 -3.55 27.67
C ARG A 484 -28.60 -3.84 26.86
N ILE A 485 -27.75 -2.85 26.62
CA ILE A 485 -26.50 -3.00 25.87
C ILE A 485 -25.32 -2.58 26.75
N GLN A 486 -25.25 -1.30 27.13
CA GLN A 486 -24.08 -0.74 27.80
C GLN A 486 -23.85 -1.35 29.20
N LEU A 487 -24.83 -1.32 30.10
CA LEU A 487 -24.66 -1.86 31.45
C LEU A 487 -24.31 -3.36 31.49
N PRO A 488 -24.96 -4.24 30.68
CA PRO A 488 -24.54 -5.64 30.57
C PRO A 488 -23.11 -5.83 30.06
N LEU A 489 -22.67 -5.03 29.08
CA LEU A 489 -21.30 -5.10 28.53
C LEU A 489 -20.26 -4.66 29.57
N HIS A 490 -20.52 -3.58 30.30
CA HIS A 490 -19.57 -2.97 31.24
C HIS A 490 -19.61 -3.60 32.64
N SER A 491 -20.41 -4.65 32.87
CA SER A 491 -20.54 -5.33 34.16
C SER A 491 -19.95 -6.76 34.13
N PRO A 492 -18.89 -7.04 34.91
CA PRO A 492 -18.23 -8.37 34.95
C PRO A 492 -19.16 -9.53 35.32
N PHE A 493 -20.30 -9.25 35.97
CA PHE A 493 -21.24 -10.25 36.49
C PHE A 493 -22.31 -10.69 35.46
N HIS A 494 -22.54 -9.96 34.37
CA HIS A 494 -23.72 -10.19 33.51
C HIS A 494 -23.42 -11.06 32.28
N ILE A 495 -22.21 -10.98 31.71
CA ILE A 495 -21.86 -11.77 30.52
C ILE A 495 -21.77 -13.28 30.85
N GLY A 496 -21.26 -13.63 32.04
CA GLY A 496 -21.21 -15.02 32.51
C GLY A 496 -22.59 -15.66 32.75
N LYS A 497 -23.66 -14.85 32.90
CA LYS A 497 -25.04 -15.37 33.05
C LYS A 497 -25.78 -15.54 31.72
N LEU A 498 -25.47 -14.72 30.72
CA LEU A 498 -26.04 -14.84 29.35
C LEU A 498 -25.64 -16.16 28.68
N ILE A 499 -24.48 -16.73 29.05
CA ILE A 499 -24.00 -18.04 28.57
C ILE A 499 -24.80 -19.21 29.18
N ILE A 500 -25.53 -19.01 30.29
CA ILE A 500 -26.14 -20.10 31.07
C ILE A 500 -27.68 -20.15 30.93
N HIS A 501 -28.35 -19.05 30.53
CA HIS A 501 -29.81 -19.04 30.37
C HIS A 501 -30.28 -18.20 29.18
N PRO A 502 -30.82 -18.81 28.10
CA PRO A 502 -31.35 -18.10 26.94
C PRO A 502 -32.71 -17.39 27.15
N ASP A 503 -33.25 -17.38 28.38
CA ASP A 503 -34.59 -16.84 28.70
C ASP A 503 -34.57 -15.56 29.59
N PHE A 504 -33.53 -14.72 29.49
CA PHE A 504 -33.47 -13.43 30.20
C PHE A 504 -33.66 -12.21 29.29
#